data_AF-A0A966FIV8-F1
#
_entry.id   AF-A0A966FIV8-F1
#
_cell.length_a   1.000
_cell.length_b   1.000
_cell.length_c   1.000
_cell.angle_alpha   90.00
_cell.angle_beta   90.00
_cell.angle_gamma   90.00
#
_symmetry.space_group_name_H-M   'P 1'
#
loop_
_entity.id
_entity.type
_entity.pdbx_description
1 polymer ?
#
loop_
_entity_poly.entity_id
_entity_poly.type
_entity_poly.pdbx_seq_one_letter_code
_entity_poly.pdbx_strand_id
1 'polypeptide(L)'
;MKKGLIIIFLCFVKLAVGQAINQFDEQGKRHGVWKKVFDGTTVLRYEGEFNHGKETGLFKYYKYIDKQASLTATKQFHEDDNKAYVTFYTSKGKVISEGMMHGKIYIGEWKYYQKNSNQLLILEHYNAQGLLEGDRFVYYENGQIAEKQFYSKGVLEGLTVLYSEKNVVLKVFNYVNGELHGLSKFYNPKGDLILEGYYKSGAKHGVWKYYENGKLIEEKNFANKPKQKSN
;
A
#
# COMPACT_ATOMS: atom_id res chain seq x y z
N MET A 1 -68.27 -21.28 19.25
CA MET A 1 -68.01 -21.04 17.81
C MET A 1 -66.79 -20.14 17.68
N LYS A 2 -65.58 -20.70 17.52
CA LYS A 2 -64.35 -19.93 17.26
C LYS A 2 -64.10 -19.98 15.75
N LYS A 3 -64.16 -18.83 15.07
CA LYS A 3 -63.80 -18.68 13.65
C LYS A 3 -62.27 -18.56 13.58
N GLY A 4 -61.60 -19.57 13.03
CA GLY A 4 -60.17 -19.53 12.74
C GLY A 4 -59.92 -18.67 11.50
N LEU A 5 -59.10 -17.63 11.65
CA LEU A 5 -58.64 -16.78 10.57
C LEU A 5 -57.43 -17.46 9.91
N ILE A 6 -57.60 -17.97 8.69
CA ILE A 6 -56.49 -18.51 7.89
C ILE A 6 -55.79 -17.33 7.22
N ILE A 7 -54.60 -17.00 7.71
CA ILE A 7 -53.71 -16.02 7.06
C ILE A 7 -52.92 -16.79 6.00
N ILE A 8 -53.23 -16.56 4.72
CA ILE A 8 -52.47 -17.09 3.59
C ILE A 8 -51.22 -16.23 3.44
N PHE A 9 -50.07 -16.79 3.82
CA PHE A 9 -48.77 -16.17 3.61
C PHE A 9 -48.35 -16.40 2.15
N LEU A 10 -48.59 -15.40 1.29
CA LEU A 10 -48.12 -15.38 -0.09
C LEU A 10 -46.60 -15.16 -0.09
N CYS A 11 -45.83 -16.25 -0.11
CA CYS A 11 -44.41 -16.21 -0.43
C CYS A 11 -44.22 -15.80 -1.89
N PHE A 12 -43.86 -14.54 -2.13
CA PHE A 12 -43.33 -14.10 -3.43
C PHE A 12 -41.95 -14.73 -3.64
N VAL A 13 -41.91 -15.84 -4.37
CA VAL A 13 -40.68 -16.33 -4.97
C VAL A 13 -40.26 -15.30 -6.02
N LYS A 14 -39.23 -14.48 -5.72
CA LYS A 14 -38.55 -13.70 -6.75
C LYS A 14 -37.90 -14.69 -7.71
N LEU A 15 -38.56 -14.98 -8.82
CA LEU A 15 -37.93 -15.60 -9.98
C LEU A 15 -36.74 -14.71 -10.35
N ALA A 16 -35.53 -15.22 -10.16
CA ALA A 16 -34.32 -14.60 -10.68
C ALA A 16 -34.36 -14.74 -12.20
N VAL A 17 -35.04 -13.81 -12.88
CA VAL A 17 -34.89 -13.61 -14.31
C VAL A 17 -33.41 -13.29 -14.52
N GLY A 18 -32.71 -14.14 -15.26
CA GLY A 18 -31.28 -13.94 -15.53
C GLY A 18 -31.08 -12.56 -16.13
N GLN A 19 -30.36 -11.70 -15.41
CA GLN A 19 -30.06 -10.36 -15.90
C GLN A 19 -29.24 -10.49 -17.19
N ALA A 20 -29.69 -9.85 -18.27
CA ALA A 20 -28.94 -9.80 -19.50
C ALA A 20 -27.57 -9.14 -19.26
N ILE A 21 -26.51 -9.73 -19.81
CA ILE A 21 -25.12 -9.29 -19.61
C ILE A 21 -24.73 -8.32 -20.73
N ASN A 22 -23.87 -7.35 -20.43
CA ASN A 22 -23.33 -6.36 -21.37
C ASN A 22 -24.41 -5.48 -22.02
N GLN A 23 -25.35 -4.99 -21.21
CA GLN A 23 -26.43 -4.13 -21.70
C GLN A 23 -26.06 -2.65 -21.62
N PHE A 24 -26.79 -1.86 -22.40
CA PHE A 24 -26.73 -0.41 -22.40
C PHE A 24 -28.08 0.17 -21.95
N ASP A 25 -28.06 1.33 -21.31
CA ASP A 25 -29.26 2.12 -21.03
C ASP A 25 -29.74 2.88 -22.28
N GLU A 26 -30.86 3.59 -22.14
CA GLU A 26 -31.48 4.39 -23.22
C GLU A 26 -30.54 5.48 -23.78
N GLN A 27 -29.53 5.89 -23.00
CA GLN A 27 -28.53 6.88 -23.38
C GLN A 27 -27.27 6.24 -23.98
N GLY A 28 -27.26 4.92 -24.20
CA GLY A 28 -26.13 4.19 -24.76
C GLY A 28 -24.96 4.01 -23.78
N LYS A 29 -25.19 4.17 -22.46
CA LYS A 29 -24.18 3.94 -21.43
C LYS A 29 -24.31 2.53 -20.87
N ARG A 30 -23.20 1.96 -20.39
CA ARG A 30 -23.19 0.61 -19.80
C ARG A 30 -24.14 0.53 -18.60
N HIS A 31 -24.98 -0.50 -18.57
CA HIS A 31 -25.92 -0.72 -17.47
C HIS A 31 -26.04 -2.22 -17.14
N GLY A 32 -26.14 -2.54 -15.86
CA GLY A 32 -26.22 -3.90 -15.33
C GLY A 32 -24.89 -4.65 -15.32
N VAL A 33 -24.97 -5.98 -15.30
CA VAL A 33 -23.80 -6.87 -15.23
C VAL A 33 -23.01 -6.83 -16.53
N TRP A 34 -21.71 -6.66 -16.42
CA TRP A 34 -20.77 -6.66 -17.53
C TRP A 34 -19.71 -7.73 -17.36
N LYS A 35 -19.41 -8.45 -18.44
CA LYS A 35 -18.35 -9.44 -18.53
C LYS A 35 -17.58 -9.24 -19.84
N LYS A 36 -16.25 -9.18 -19.74
CA LYS A 36 -15.36 -9.14 -20.90
C LYS A 36 -14.40 -10.31 -20.85
N VAL A 37 -14.18 -10.96 -21.98
CA VAL A 37 -13.20 -12.03 -22.15
C VAL A 37 -11.91 -11.51 -22.82
N PHE A 38 -10.84 -12.30 -22.76
CA PHE A 38 -9.64 -12.05 -23.58
C PHE A 38 -9.92 -12.36 -25.04
N ASP A 39 -9.36 -11.55 -25.94
CA ASP A 39 -9.61 -11.63 -27.37
C ASP A 39 -9.23 -13.01 -27.93
N GLY A 40 -10.13 -13.62 -28.71
CA GLY A 40 -9.93 -14.97 -29.26
C GLY A 40 -10.07 -16.10 -28.23
N THR A 41 -10.60 -15.83 -27.03
CA THR A 41 -10.76 -16.84 -25.97
C THR A 41 -12.14 -16.76 -25.32
N THR A 42 -12.47 -17.76 -24.49
CA THR A 42 -13.61 -17.73 -23.57
C THR A 42 -13.21 -17.29 -22.16
N VAL A 43 -11.94 -16.94 -21.95
CA VAL A 43 -11.40 -16.67 -20.61
C VAL A 43 -11.76 -15.27 -20.16
N LEU A 44 -12.37 -15.18 -18.98
CA LEU A 44 -12.80 -13.92 -18.40
C LEU A 44 -11.59 -13.01 -18.14
N ARG A 45 -11.72 -11.74 -18.55
CA ARG A 45 -10.76 -10.65 -18.33
C ARG A 45 -11.22 -9.72 -17.20
N TYR A 46 -12.51 -9.41 -17.17
CA TYR A 46 -13.14 -8.77 -16.02
C TYR A 46 -14.63 -9.08 -15.95
N GLU A 47 -15.19 -8.98 -14.75
CA GLU A 47 -16.63 -8.88 -14.51
C GLU A 47 -16.93 -7.80 -13.46
N GLY A 48 -18.10 -7.16 -13.55
CA GLY A 48 -18.56 -6.14 -12.61
C GLY A 48 -19.92 -5.59 -13.01
N GLU A 49 -20.38 -4.56 -12.32
CA GLU A 49 -21.68 -3.93 -12.58
C GLU A 49 -21.50 -2.46 -12.98
N PHE A 50 -22.27 -2.02 -13.96
CA PHE A 50 -22.36 -0.61 -14.31
C PHE A 50 -23.76 -0.09 -14.00
N ASN A 51 -23.83 1.12 -13.47
CA ASN A 51 -25.07 1.88 -13.35
C ASN A 51 -24.92 3.19 -14.15
N HIS A 52 -25.62 3.27 -15.29
CA HIS A 52 -25.59 4.44 -16.18
C HIS A 52 -24.18 4.90 -16.57
N GLY A 53 -23.31 3.94 -16.88
CA GLY A 53 -21.90 4.14 -17.23
C GLY A 53 -20.94 4.29 -16.05
N LYS A 54 -21.44 4.41 -14.81
CA LYS A 54 -20.62 4.43 -13.59
C LYS A 54 -20.35 2.99 -13.13
N GLU A 55 -19.11 2.68 -12.78
CA GLU A 55 -18.75 1.41 -12.15
C GLU A 55 -19.33 1.36 -10.73
N THR A 56 -20.03 0.27 -10.39
CA THR A 56 -20.66 0.09 -9.08
C THR A 56 -20.37 -1.30 -8.53
N GLY A 57 -20.42 -1.42 -7.20
CA GLY A 57 -20.21 -2.71 -6.53
C GLY A 57 -18.82 -3.29 -6.74
N LEU A 58 -18.75 -4.61 -6.84
CA LEU A 58 -17.49 -5.36 -6.96
C LEU A 58 -17.13 -5.61 -8.43
N PHE A 59 -15.98 -5.09 -8.85
CA PHE A 59 -15.30 -5.53 -10.06
C PHE A 59 -14.23 -6.57 -9.73
N LYS A 60 -14.14 -7.59 -10.57
CA LYS A 60 -13.08 -8.60 -10.54
C LYS A 60 -12.29 -8.56 -11.84
N TYR A 61 -10.97 -8.62 -11.72
CA TYR A 61 -10.02 -8.54 -12.82
C TYR A 61 -9.12 -9.77 -12.85
N TYR A 62 -8.97 -10.35 -14.03
CA TYR A 62 -8.30 -11.62 -14.23
C TYR A 62 -7.10 -11.46 -15.17
N LYS A 63 -6.09 -12.30 -14.99
CA LYS A 63 -5.03 -12.54 -15.97
C LYS A 63 -5.26 -13.88 -16.65
N TYR A 64 -4.84 -13.96 -17.91
CA TYR A 64 -4.86 -15.21 -18.66
C TYR A 64 -3.59 -16.01 -18.36
N ILE A 65 -3.70 -17.09 -17.58
CA ILE A 65 -2.56 -17.91 -17.13
C ILE A 65 -2.94 -19.37 -17.34
N ASP A 66 -2.09 -20.15 -18.00
CA ASP A 66 -2.30 -21.58 -18.24
C ASP A 66 -3.68 -21.92 -18.84
N LYS A 67 -4.10 -21.09 -19.79
CA LYS A 67 -5.41 -21.16 -20.44
C LYS A 67 -6.62 -20.94 -19.52
N GLN A 68 -6.40 -20.39 -18.32
CA GLN A 68 -7.44 -20.14 -17.31
C GLN A 68 -7.44 -18.68 -16.83
N ALA A 69 -8.58 -18.27 -16.25
CA ALA A 69 -8.73 -16.96 -15.62
C ALA A 69 -8.18 -17.02 -14.19
N SER A 70 -7.10 -16.29 -13.93
CA SER A 70 -6.54 -16.13 -12.58
C SER A 70 -6.93 -14.77 -12.02
N LEU A 71 -7.68 -14.74 -10.91
CA LEU A 71 -8.09 -13.49 -10.25
C LEU A 71 -6.85 -12.77 -9.72
N THR A 72 -6.64 -11.52 -10.13
CA THR A 72 -5.45 -10.75 -9.75
C THR A 72 -5.77 -9.39 -9.15
N ALA A 73 -7.00 -8.89 -9.30
CA ALA A 73 -7.45 -7.74 -8.55
C ALA A 73 -8.97 -7.75 -8.34
N THR A 74 -9.40 -7.16 -7.24
CA THR A 74 -10.78 -6.75 -7.00
C THR A 74 -10.83 -5.23 -6.79
N LYS A 75 -11.93 -4.60 -7.20
CA LYS A 75 -12.24 -3.21 -6.87
C LYS A 75 -13.66 -3.14 -6.34
N GLN A 76 -13.80 -2.82 -5.07
CA GLN A 76 -15.10 -2.55 -4.45
C GLN A 76 -15.34 -1.05 -4.49
N PHE A 77 -16.18 -0.61 -5.42
CA PHE A 77 -16.57 0.80 -5.53
C PHE A 77 -17.47 1.21 -4.38
N HIS A 78 -17.25 2.41 -3.87
CA HIS A 78 -18.15 3.06 -2.94
C HIS A 78 -19.38 3.58 -3.69
N GLU A 79 -20.55 3.59 -3.04
CA GLU A 79 -21.80 4.00 -3.68
C GLU A 79 -21.79 5.50 -4.01
N ASP A 80 -21.29 6.30 -3.06
CA ASP A 80 -21.44 7.76 -3.07
C ASP A 80 -20.27 8.51 -3.73
N ASP A 81 -19.10 7.91 -3.84
CA ASP A 81 -17.93 8.54 -4.45
C ASP A 81 -17.23 7.64 -5.48
N ASN A 82 -16.40 8.23 -6.34
CA ASN A 82 -15.66 7.47 -7.36
C ASN A 82 -14.42 6.76 -6.77
N LYS A 83 -14.45 6.44 -5.47
CA LYS A 83 -13.39 5.70 -4.80
C LYS A 83 -13.72 4.22 -4.80
N ALA A 84 -12.68 3.42 -4.69
CA ALA A 84 -12.80 1.99 -4.55
C ALA A 84 -11.75 1.45 -3.58
N TYR A 85 -12.14 0.49 -2.76
CA TYR A 85 -11.19 -0.36 -2.06
C TYR A 85 -10.67 -1.41 -3.03
N VAL A 86 -9.35 -1.53 -3.15
CA VAL A 86 -8.71 -2.40 -4.14
C VAL A 86 -7.86 -3.43 -3.43
N THR A 87 -8.00 -4.69 -3.81
CA THR A 87 -7.15 -5.78 -3.34
C THR A 87 -6.46 -6.41 -4.54
N PHE A 88 -5.14 -6.54 -4.47
CA PHE A 88 -4.33 -7.24 -5.46
C PHE A 88 -3.94 -8.62 -4.99
N TYR A 89 -3.94 -9.60 -5.89
CA TYR A 89 -3.67 -11.00 -5.59
C TYR A 89 -2.55 -11.54 -6.48
N THR A 90 -1.78 -12.48 -5.93
CA THR A 90 -0.96 -13.41 -6.71
C THR A 90 -1.85 -14.29 -7.58
N SER A 91 -1.27 -14.94 -8.59
CA SER A 91 -2.03 -15.87 -9.45
C SER A 91 -2.61 -17.08 -8.70
N LYS A 92 -2.11 -17.35 -7.49
CA LYS A 92 -2.59 -18.40 -6.57
C LYS A 92 -3.66 -17.89 -5.59
N GLY A 93 -4.14 -16.66 -5.74
CA GLY A 93 -5.21 -16.08 -4.92
C GLY A 93 -4.76 -15.48 -3.58
N LYS A 94 -3.46 -15.48 -3.27
CA LYS A 94 -2.94 -14.81 -2.07
C LYS A 94 -2.89 -13.30 -2.24
N VAL A 95 -3.33 -12.53 -1.25
CA VAL A 95 -3.27 -11.06 -1.24
C VAL A 95 -1.82 -10.57 -1.24
N ILE A 96 -1.52 -9.60 -2.11
CA ILE A 96 -0.22 -8.92 -2.22
C ILE A 96 -0.29 -7.56 -1.54
N SER A 97 -1.32 -6.80 -1.84
CA SER A 97 -1.54 -5.47 -1.29
C SER A 97 -2.98 -5.06 -1.40
N GLU A 98 -3.37 -4.09 -0.58
CA GLU A 98 -4.70 -3.50 -0.62
C GLU A 98 -4.72 -2.09 -0.04
N GLY A 99 -5.72 -1.33 -0.47
CA GLY A 99 -5.92 0.04 -0.02
C GLY A 99 -6.98 0.77 -0.83
N MET A 100 -7.20 2.03 -0.49
CA MET A 100 -8.16 2.88 -1.19
C MET A 100 -7.55 3.50 -2.44
N MET A 101 -8.36 3.57 -3.51
CA MET A 101 -8.04 4.30 -4.74
C MET A 101 -9.11 5.33 -5.05
N HIS A 102 -8.69 6.47 -5.61
CA HIS A 102 -9.56 7.38 -6.36
C HIS A 102 -9.13 7.35 -7.83
N GLY A 103 -9.93 6.70 -8.68
CA GLY A 103 -9.56 6.44 -10.07
C GLY A 103 -8.31 5.54 -10.18
N LYS A 104 -7.18 6.14 -10.58
CA LYS A 104 -5.87 5.45 -10.72
C LYS A 104 -4.89 5.76 -9.58
N ILE A 105 -5.28 6.62 -8.64
CA ILE A 105 -4.39 7.16 -7.61
C ILE A 105 -4.65 6.45 -6.29
N TYR A 106 -3.59 6.06 -5.59
CA TYR A 106 -3.65 5.50 -4.24
C TYR A 106 -3.92 6.62 -3.23
N ILE A 107 -4.84 6.39 -2.30
CA ILE A 107 -5.20 7.35 -1.26
C ILE A 107 -5.35 6.62 0.08
N GLY A 108 -5.15 7.35 1.18
CA GLY A 108 -5.25 6.80 2.52
C GLY A 108 -4.24 5.69 2.77
N GLU A 109 -4.63 4.75 3.61
CA GLU A 109 -3.79 3.64 4.03
C GLU A 109 -3.64 2.58 2.92
N TRP A 110 -2.41 2.13 2.71
CA TRP A 110 -2.04 1.04 1.82
C TRP A 110 -1.20 0.01 2.57
N LYS A 111 -1.63 -1.24 2.47
CA LYS A 111 -1.01 -2.40 3.12
C LYS A 111 -0.38 -3.28 2.06
N TYR A 112 0.82 -3.78 2.36
CA TYR A 112 1.53 -4.75 1.55
C TYR A 112 1.89 -5.94 2.42
N TYR A 113 1.75 -7.15 1.90
CA TYR A 113 1.86 -8.38 2.67
C TYR A 113 3.10 -9.20 2.30
N GLN A 114 3.59 -9.95 3.28
CA GLN A 114 4.72 -10.86 3.12
C GLN A 114 4.42 -11.92 2.06
N LYS A 115 5.45 -12.34 1.31
CA LYS A 115 5.30 -13.34 0.25
C LYS A 115 4.78 -14.69 0.78
N ASN A 116 5.21 -15.08 1.98
CA ASN A 116 4.94 -16.42 2.54
C ASN A 116 3.96 -16.45 3.73
N SER A 117 3.51 -15.30 4.25
CA SER A 117 2.48 -15.21 5.30
C SER A 117 1.49 -14.06 5.03
N ASN A 118 0.43 -13.93 5.84
CA ASN A 118 -0.50 -12.79 5.77
C ASN A 118 -0.05 -11.63 6.67
N GLN A 119 1.21 -11.63 7.13
CA GLN A 119 1.76 -10.54 7.92
C GLN A 119 2.06 -9.33 7.03
N LEU A 120 2.04 -8.13 7.62
CA LEU A 120 2.43 -6.91 6.92
C LEU A 120 3.93 -6.95 6.57
N LEU A 121 4.24 -6.39 5.41
CA LEU A 121 5.59 -6.07 4.94
C LEU A 121 5.78 -4.56 4.94
N ILE A 122 4.79 -3.81 4.45
CA ILE A 122 4.83 -2.34 4.37
C ILE A 122 3.46 -1.79 4.74
N LEU A 123 3.45 -0.71 5.51
CA LEU A 123 2.30 0.15 5.72
C LEU A 123 2.66 1.56 5.26
N GLU A 124 1.87 2.08 4.32
CA GLU A 124 2.03 3.40 3.71
C GLU A 124 0.73 4.19 3.80
N HIS A 125 0.85 5.52 3.76
CA HIS A 125 -0.28 6.44 3.78
C HIS A 125 -0.11 7.43 2.64
N TYR A 126 -1.17 7.68 1.89
CA TYR A 126 -1.19 8.56 0.73
C TYR A 126 -2.21 9.68 0.89
N ASN A 127 -1.86 10.91 0.52
CA ASN A 127 -2.80 12.02 0.50
C ASN A 127 -3.71 11.98 -0.75
N ALA A 128 -4.62 12.95 -0.88
CA ALA A 128 -5.58 13.00 -1.99
C ALA A 128 -4.94 13.19 -3.39
N GLN A 129 -3.67 13.58 -3.45
CA GLN A 129 -2.89 13.71 -4.70
C GLN A 129 -2.10 12.44 -5.02
N GLY A 130 -2.13 11.42 -4.16
CA GLY A 130 -1.38 10.18 -4.36
C GLY A 130 0.08 10.26 -3.92
N LEU A 131 0.43 11.24 -3.09
CA LEU A 131 1.77 11.38 -2.55
C LEU A 131 1.82 10.77 -1.15
N LEU A 132 2.93 10.13 -0.80
CA LEU A 132 3.14 9.60 0.56
C LEU A 132 3.00 10.72 1.61
N GLU A 133 2.30 10.43 2.70
CA GLU A 133 1.95 11.40 3.72
C GLU A 133 1.84 10.71 5.08
N GLY A 134 2.59 11.19 6.08
CA GLY A 134 2.62 10.63 7.42
C GLY A 134 3.66 9.52 7.60
N ASP A 135 3.44 8.70 8.63
CA ASP A 135 4.35 7.61 8.96
C ASP A 135 4.29 6.49 7.91
N ARG A 136 5.47 5.98 7.54
CA ARG A 136 5.66 4.78 6.73
C ARG A 136 6.42 3.74 7.55
N PHE A 137 5.93 2.51 7.51
CA PHE A 137 6.52 1.40 8.24
C PHE A 137 6.91 0.25 7.32
N VAL A 138 8.07 -0.34 7.58
CA VAL A 138 8.50 -1.63 7.01
C VAL A 138 8.59 -2.64 8.15
N TYR A 139 8.14 -3.86 7.93
CA TYR A 139 8.08 -4.91 8.94
C TYR A 139 8.90 -6.13 8.55
N TYR A 140 9.52 -6.75 9.55
CA TYR A 140 10.10 -8.08 9.46
C TYR A 140 9.01 -9.16 9.37
N GLU A 141 9.37 -10.37 8.96
CA GLU A 141 8.43 -11.51 8.90
C GLU A 141 7.83 -11.87 10.27
N ASN A 142 8.55 -11.56 11.36
CA ASN A 142 8.09 -11.76 12.73
C ASN A 142 7.12 -10.66 13.23
N GLY A 143 6.76 -9.70 12.37
CA GLY A 143 5.84 -8.60 12.66
C GLY A 143 6.46 -7.41 13.39
N GLN A 144 7.74 -7.45 13.73
CA GLN A 144 8.44 -6.30 14.31
C GLN A 144 8.76 -5.26 13.24
N ILE A 145 8.81 -3.98 13.64
CA ILE A 145 9.18 -2.88 12.73
C ILE A 145 10.65 -3.02 12.39
N ALA A 146 10.96 -3.04 11.09
CA ALA A 146 12.31 -2.93 10.55
C ALA A 146 12.70 -1.46 10.34
N GLU A 147 11.77 -0.66 9.82
CA GLU A 147 12.01 0.76 9.51
C GLU A 147 10.78 1.59 9.83
N LYS A 148 11.01 2.76 10.45
CA LYS A 148 10.02 3.83 10.61
C LYS A 148 10.54 5.08 9.92
N GLN A 149 9.72 5.65 9.04
CA GLN A 149 10.01 6.85 8.26
C GLN A 149 8.80 7.80 8.32
N PHE A 150 9.00 9.07 7.99
CA PHE A 150 7.92 10.04 7.88
C PHE A 150 7.99 10.77 6.53
N TYR A 151 6.85 10.89 5.85
CA TYR A 151 6.75 11.60 4.57
C TYR A 151 5.80 12.79 4.69
N SER A 152 6.13 13.87 3.99
CA SER A 152 5.25 15.02 3.80
C SER A 152 5.17 15.32 2.32
N LYS A 153 3.97 15.23 1.72
CA LYS A 153 3.74 15.46 0.28
C LYS A 153 4.73 14.71 -0.63
N GLY A 154 4.99 13.45 -0.30
CA GLY A 154 5.86 12.56 -1.07
C GLY A 154 7.36 12.73 -0.79
N VAL A 155 7.74 13.63 0.10
CA VAL A 155 9.14 13.90 0.46
C VAL A 155 9.45 13.31 1.83
N LEU A 156 10.54 12.55 1.93
CA LEU A 156 11.01 11.99 3.19
C LEU A 156 11.53 13.11 4.11
N GLU A 157 10.99 13.17 5.32
CA GLU A 157 11.22 14.24 6.27
C GLU A 157 11.43 13.70 7.69
N GLY A 158 12.21 14.41 8.49
CA GLY A 158 12.37 14.15 9.91
C GLY A 158 13.10 12.84 10.22
N LEU A 159 12.73 12.23 11.35
CA LEU A 159 13.46 11.10 11.93
C LEU A 159 13.15 9.81 11.18
N THR A 160 14.19 9.14 10.70
CA THR A 160 14.11 7.75 10.21
C THR A 160 14.85 6.84 11.18
N VAL A 161 14.19 5.78 11.62
CA VAL A 161 14.73 4.81 12.57
C VAL A 161 14.70 3.42 11.97
N LEU A 162 15.84 2.74 12.00
CA LEU A 162 15.97 1.33 11.61
C LEU A 162 16.20 0.50 12.86
N TYR A 163 15.49 -0.61 12.96
CA TYR A 163 15.52 -1.54 14.07
C TYR A 163 16.06 -2.89 13.60
N SER A 164 16.46 -3.74 14.55
CA SER A 164 16.72 -5.16 14.32
C SER A 164 15.44 -5.98 14.52
N GLU A 165 15.48 -7.25 14.14
CA GLU A 165 14.41 -8.24 14.44
C GLU A 165 14.18 -8.51 15.94
N LYS A 166 14.94 -7.87 16.83
CA LYS A 166 14.78 -7.92 18.29
C LYS A 166 14.37 -6.57 18.87
N ASN A 167 13.81 -5.67 18.05
CA ASN A 167 13.39 -4.31 18.40
C ASN A 167 14.53 -3.40 18.92
N VAL A 168 15.79 -3.75 18.67
CA VAL A 168 16.93 -2.89 19.02
C VAL A 168 17.12 -1.85 17.93
N VAL A 169 17.16 -0.56 18.28
CA VAL A 169 17.51 0.51 17.34
C VAL A 169 18.91 0.27 16.82
N LEU A 170 19.07 0.22 15.49
CA LEU A 170 20.35 0.04 14.82
C LEU A 170 20.85 1.34 14.20
N LYS A 171 19.95 2.15 13.65
CA LYS A 171 20.31 3.41 13.00
C LYS A 171 19.24 4.45 13.23
N VAL A 172 19.68 5.68 13.42
CA VAL A 172 18.84 6.87 13.50
C VAL A 172 19.39 7.88 12.52
N PHE A 173 18.53 8.38 11.65
CA PHE A 173 18.85 9.40 10.66
C PHE A 173 17.85 10.54 10.77
N ASN A 174 18.26 11.73 10.37
CA ASN A 174 17.34 12.84 10.15
C ASN A 174 17.39 13.26 8.67
N TYR A 175 16.22 13.47 8.09
CA TYR A 175 16.03 13.92 6.71
C TYR A 175 15.39 15.30 6.68
N VAL A 176 15.82 16.10 5.70
CA VAL A 176 15.21 17.39 5.36
C VAL A 176 15.15 17.47 3.84
N ASN A 177 13.96 17.68 3.28
CA ASN A 177 13.71 17.69 1.84
C ASN A 177 14.24 16.44 1.11
N GLY A 178 14.10 15.26 1.73
CA GLY A 178 14.59 13.99 1.16
C GLY A 178 16.09 13.76 1.27
N GLU A 179 16.87 14.70 1.81
CA GLU A 179 18.32 14.55 1.99
C GLU A 179 18.67 14.33 3.46
N LEU A 180 19.68 13.49 3.72
CA LEU A 180 20.24 13.34 5.07
C LEU A 180 20.78 14.69 5.56
N HIS A 181 20.28 15.12 6.72
CA HIS A 181 20.63 16.40 7.31
C HIS A 181 20.48 16.34 8.82
N GLY A 182 21.51 16.74 9.56
CA GLY A 182 21.51 16.74 11.03
C GLY A 182 22.17 15.49 11.62
N LEU A 183 21.87 15.22 12.89
CA LEU A 183 22.51 14.17 13.67
C LEU A 183 22.06 12.78 13.22
N SER A 184 23.04 11.89 13.03
CA SER A 184 22.82 10.48 12.77
C SER A 184 23.57 9.62 13.77
N LYS A 185 22.96 8.52 14.19
CA LYS A 185 23.50 7.58 15.18
C LYS A 185 23.41 6.15 14.68
N PHE A 186 24.39 5.34 15.02
CA PHE A 186 24.43 3.92 14.71
C PHE A 186 24.77 3.14 15.97
N TYR A 187 24.10 2.01 16.11
CA TYR A 187 24.16 1.16 17.27
C TYR A 187 24.47 -0.27 16.84
N ASN A 188 25.14 -1.02 17.71
CA ASN A 188 25.34 -2.45 17.50
C ASN A 188 24.07 -3.26 17.84
N PRO A 189 24.03 -4.58 17.58
CA PRO A 189 22.87 -5.42 17.93
C PRO A 189 22.56 -5.55 19.43
N LYS A 190 23.45 -5.09 20.31
CA LYS A 190 23.22 -5.02 21.77
C LYS A 190 22.62 -3.67 22.20
N GLY A 191 22.55 -2.69 21.29
CA GLY A 191 22.05 -1.35 21.55
C GLY A 191 23.13 -0.34 21.96
N ASP A 192 24.41 -0.71 21.92
CA ASP A 192 25.49 0.21 22.25
C ASP A 192 25.76 1.16 21.08
N LEU A 193 25.91 2.45 21.37
CA LEU A 193 26.34 3.44 20.37
C LEU A 193 27.74 3.10 19.87
N ILE A 194 27.90 3.01 18.56
CA ILE A 194 29.20 2.72 17.91
C ILE A 194 29.66 3.85 17.00
N LEU A 195 28.74 4.71 16.55
CA LEU A 195 29.05 5.80 15.64
C LEU A 195 27.99 6.90 15.74
N GLU A 196 28.42 8.14 15.84
CA GLU A 196 27.55 9.29 15.62
C GLU A 196 28.27 10.41 14.87
N GLY A 197 27.49 11.27 14.22
CA GLY A 197 28.00 12.43 13.51
C GLY A 197 26.89 13.14 12.77
N TYR A 198 27.24 14.20 12.05
CA TYR A 198 26.27 15.00 11.34
C TYR A 198 26.35 14.76 9.84
N TYR A 199 25.19 14.80 9.18
CA TYR A 199 25.08 14.98 7.74
C TYR A 199 24.66 16.42 7.41
N LYS A 200 25.10 16.90 6.25
CA LYS A 200 24.62 18.13 5.64
C LYS A 200 24.46 17.88 4.14
N SER A 201 23.23 17.97 3.66
CA SER A 201 22.88 17.76 2.24
C SER A 201 23.42 16.43 1.69
N GLY A 202 23.12 15.33 2.40
CA GLY A 202 23.50 13.98 1.99
C GLY A 202 24.95 13.57 2.29
N ALA A 203 25.83 14.50 2.69
CA ALA A 203 27.24 14.21 2.96
C ALA A 203 27.58 14.28 4.45
N LYS A 204 28.51 13.43 4.91
CA LYS A 204 29.10 13.55 6.25
C LYS A 204 29.68 14.95 6.44
N HIS A 205 29.39 15.57 7.57
CA HIS A 205 29.79 16.93 7.88
C HIS A 205 30.28 17.04 9.32
N GLY A 206 31.39 17.76 9.51
CA GLY A 206 31.97 17.99 10.84
C GLY A 206 32.56 16.73 11.47
N VAL A 207 32.61 16.69 12.80
CA VAL A 207 33.25 15.60 13.54
C VAL A 207 32.33 14.39 13.65
N TRP A 208 32.86 13.24 13.29
CA TRP A 208 32.27 11.93 13.46
C TRP A 208 33.01 11.18 14.55
N LYS A 209 32.26 10.62 15.49
CA LYS A 209 32.78 9.97 16.70
C LYS A 209 32.51 8.47 16.63
N TYR A 210 33.54 7.68 16.91
CA TYR A 210 33.50 6.22 16.89
C TYR A 210 33.71 5.68 18.29
N TYR A 211 32.90 4.70 18.66
CA TYR A 211 32.87 4.16 20.02
C TYR A 211 33.07 2.66 20.02
N GLU A 212 33.79 2.17 21.04
CA GLU A 212 33.95 0.76 21.34
C GLU A 212 33.75 0.55 22.85
N ASN A 213 32.88 -0.40 23.22
CA ASN A 213 32.51 -0.67 24.62
C ASN A 213 32.11 0.60 25.40
N GLY A 214 31.40 1.53 24.75
CA GLY A 214 30.94 2.79 25.33
C GLY A 214 32.01 3.88 25.46
N LYS A 215 33.25 3.63 25.03
CA LYS A 215 34.35 4.61 25.05
C LYS A 215 34.60 5.17 23.67
N LEU A 216 34.83 6.48 23.57
CA LEU A 216 35.28 7.12 22.35
C LEU A 216 36.69 6.60 22.00
N ILE A 217 36.85 6.06 20.79
CA ILE A 217 38.14 5.52 20.32
C ILE A 217 38.73 6.33 19.16
N GLU A 218 37.90 7.03 18.40
CA GLU A 218 38.36 7.77 17.22
C GLU A 218 37.40 8.92 16.91
N GLU A 219 37.98 10.04 16.46
CA GLU A 219 37.24 11.15 15.85
C GLU A 219 37.78 11.41 14.44
N LYS A 220 36.87 11.60 13.48
CA LYS A 220 37.19 11.96 12.09
C LYS A 220 36.46 13.24 11.71
N ASN A 221 37.20 14.25 11.24
CA ASN A 221 36.61 15.50 10.78
C ASN A 221 36.34 15.48 9.28
N PHE A 222 35.06 15.58 8.91
CA PHE A 222 34.56 15.65 7.53
C PHE A 222 34.15 17.10 7.19
N ALA A 223 35.03 18.06 7.39
CA ALA A 223 34.82 19.42 6.90
C ALA A 223 34.83 19.43 5.36
N ASN A 224 33.88 20.15 4.76
CA ASN A 224 33.70 20.24 3.31
C ASN A 224 35.02 20.52 2.60
N LYS A 225 35.55 19.56 1.83
CA LYS A 225 36.30 19.96 0.64
C LYS A 225 35.26 20.49 -0.35
N PRO A 226 35.36 21.74 -0.84
CA PRO A 226 34.42 22.24 -1.82
C PRO A 226 34.38 21.25 -2.99
N LYS A 227 33.17 20.81 -3.38
CA LYS A 227 32.98 20.15 -4.67
C LYS A 227 33.46 21.15 -5.71
N GLN A 228 34.64 20.93 -6.30
CA GLN A 228 34.97 21.56 -7.57
C GLN A 228 33.87 21.14 -8.53
N LYS A 229 33.03 22.09 -8.95
CA LYS A 229 32.19 21.90 -10.11
C LYS A 229 33.15 21.70 -11.28
N SER A 230 33.21 20.50 -11.84
CA SER A 230 33.77 20.36 -13.19
C SER A 230 32.80 21.06 -14.14
N ASN A 231 33.33 22.05 -14.87
CA ASN A 231 32.64 22.70 -15.97
C ASN A 231 32.24 21.69 -17.06
#